data_AF-A0A2J8XKR0-F1
#
_entry.id   AF-A0A2J8XKR0-F1
#
_cell.length_a   1.000
_cell.length_b   1.000
_cell.length_c   1.000
_cell.angle_alpha   90.00
_cell.angle_beta   90.00
_cell.angle_gamma   90.00
#
_symmetry.space_group_name_H-M   'P 1'
#
loop_
_entity.id
_entity.type
_entity.pdbx_description
1 polymer ?
#
loop_
_entity_poly.entity_id
_entity_poly.type
_entity_poly.pdbx_seq_one_letter_code
_entity_poly.pdbx_strand_id
1 'polypeptide(L)'
;MMDLRNTPAKSLDKFIEDYLLPDTHFRMQINHAIDTICGFLKERCFRGSSYPARVSKVVKGGSSGKGTALRGRSDADLVVFLSPLTTFQDQLNRRGEFIQEIRKQLEACQRERAFSVKFEVQAPRWDNPRALSFVLSSFQLREGVEFDVLPAFDALGESSQLLFLPLPISEQKSPTA
;
A
#
# COMPACT_ATOMS: atom_id res chain seq x y z
N MET A 1 -4.52 7.99 28.08
CA MET A 1 -3.65 7.07 27.31
C MET A 1 -2.54 6.63 28.25
N MET A 2 -2.38 5.33 28.50
CA MET A 2 -1.20 4.84 29.23
C MET A 2 0.04 5.07 28.37
N ASP A 3 1.13 5.57 28.95
CA ASP A 3 2.43 5.68 28.28
C ASP A 3 3.16 4.34 28.41
N LEU A 4 3.73 3.84 27.31
CA LEU A 4 4.49 2.58 27.26
C LEU A 4 5.57 2.54 28.34
N ARG A 5 6.21 3.68 28.64
CA ARG A 5 7.26 3.77 29.67
C ARG A 5 6.79 3.42 31.08
N ASN A 6 5.49 3.58 31.34
CA ASN A 6 4.87 3.33 32.64
C ASN A 6 4.08 2.00 32.66
N THR A 7 4.06 1.24 31.56
CA THR A 7 3.36 -0.03 31.46
C THR A 7 4.19 -1.14 32.14
N PRO A 8 3.67 -1.82 33.18
CA PRO A 8 4.36 -2.96 33.77
C PRO A 8 4.57 -4.09 32.74
N ALA A 9 5.66 -4.84 32.86
CA ALA A 9 6.00 -5.92 31.92
C ALA A 9 4.85 -6.91 31.68
N LYS A 10 4.13 -7.30 32.75
CA LYS A 10 2.96 -8.19 32.70
C LYS A 10 1.74 -7.64 31.93
N SER A 11 1.75 -6.37 31.56
CA SER A 11 0.65 -5.67 30.90
C SER A 11 1.02 -5.23 29.48
N LEU A 12 2.18 -5.64 28.97
CA LEU A 12 2.63 -5.27 27.63
C LEU A 12 1.76 -5.89 26.52
N ASP A 13 1.32 -7.13 26.66
CA ASP A 13 0.44 -7.76 25.66
C ASP A 13 -0.88 -7.00 25.52
N LYS A 14 -1.48 -6.63 26.67
CA LYS A 14 -2.68 -5.79 26.69
C LYS A 14 -2.43 -4.40 26.09
N PHE A 15 -1.25 -3.81 26.34
CA PHE A 15 -0.87 -2.55 25.72
C PHE A 15 -0.76 -2.66 24.19
N ILE A 16 -0.20 -3.77 23.69
CA ILE A 16 -0.15 -4.06 22.26
C ILE A 16 -1.56 -4.13 21.68
N GLU A 17 -2.46 -4.89 22.32
CA GLU A 17 -3.84 -5.06 21.87
C GLU A 17 -4.64 -3.74 21.87
N ASP A 18 -4.57 -3.01 22.99
CA ASP A 18 -5.38 -1.81 23.20
C ASP A 18 -4.91 -0.63 22.34
N TYR A 19 -3.60 -0.50 22.08
CA TYR A 19 -3.02 0.72 21.50
C TYR A 19 -2.23 0.53 20.22
N LEU A 20 -1.66 -0.66 19.96
CA LEU A 20 -0.74 -0.88 18.84
C LEU A 20 -1.37 -1.68 17.71
N LEU A 21 -2.21 -2.68 17.99
CA LEU A 21 -2.82 -3.47 16.93
C LEU A 21 -3.83 -2.64 16.13
N PRO A 22 -3.73 -2.62 14.78
CA PRO A 22 -4.71 -1.95 13.93
C PRO A 22 -6.09 -2.56 14.15
N ASP A 23 -7.15 -1.75 14.03
CA ASP A 23 -8.51 -2.27 14.06
C ASP A 23 -8.72 -3.31 12.94
N THR A 24 -9.35 -4.43 13.28
CA THR A 24 -9.48 -5.56 12.34
C THR A 24 -10.41 -5.21 11.19
N HIS A 25 -11.48 -4.46 11.46
CA HIS A 25 -12.43 -4.03 10.44
C HIS A 25 -11.78 -2.99 9.51
N PHE A 26 -11.06 -2.02 10.07
CA PHE A 26 -10.27 -1.06 9.29
C PHE A 26 -9.29 -1.76 8.37
N ARG A 27 -8.53 -2.74 8.89
CA ARG A 27 -7.58 -3.53 8.09
C ARG A 27 -8.24 -4.24 6.90
N MET A 28 -9.45 -4.77 7.09
CA MET A 28 -10.21 -5.41 6.02
C MET A 28 -10.62 -4.40 4.94
N GLN A 29 -11.14 -3.24 5.34
CA GLN A 29 -11.51 -2.16 4.41
C GLN A 29 -10.31 -1.68 3.59
N ILE A 30 -9.15 -1.51 4.25
CA ILE A 30 -7.90 -1.11 3.60
C ILE A 30 -7.44 -2.16 2.58
N ASN A 31 -7.44 -3.44 2.96
CA ASN A 31 -7.03 -4.51 2.03
C ASN A 31 -7.93 -4.54 0.78
N HIS A 32 -9.26 -4.45 0.94
CA HIS A 32 -10.20 -4.42 -0.18
C HIS A 32 -9.99 -3.19 -1.09
N ALA A 33 -9.76 -2.02 -0.50
CA ALA A 33 -9.44 -0.81 -1.26
C ALA A 33 -8.13 -0.98 -2.05
N ILE A 34 -7.09 -1.56 -1.44
CA ILE A 34 -5.81 -1.81 -2.09
C ILE A 34 -5.95 -2.84 -3.21
N ASP A 35 -6.71 -3.92 -3.03
CA ASP A 35 -6.97 -4.91 -4.09
C ASP A 35 -7.65 -4.25 -5.30
N THR A 36 -8.62 -3.36 -5.03
CA THR A 36 -9.31 -2.58 -6.07
C THR A 36 -8.36 -1.65 -6.81
N ILE A 37 -7.51 -0.91 -6.08
CA ILE A 37 -6.49 -0.01 -6.65
C ILE A 37 -5.47 -0.82 -7.48
N CYS A 38 -4.96 -1.93 -6.96
CA CYS A 38 -4.01 -2.79 -7.65
C CYS A 38 -4.59 -3.36 -8.94
N GLY A 39 -5.84 -3.83 -8.90
CA GLY A 39 -6.56 -4.30 -10.10
C GLY A 39 -6.70 -3.19 -11.14
N PHE A 40 -7.09 -1.98 -10.71
CA PHE A 40 -7.24 -0.83 -11.60
C PHE A 40 -5.91 -0.44 -12.26
N LEU A 41 -4.82 -0.35 -11.49
CA LEU A 41 -3.49 -0.02 -12.03
C LEU A 41 -3.03 -1.07 -13.04
N LYS A 42 -3.25 -2.37 -12.77
CA LYS A 42 -2.92 -3.46 -13.72
C LYS A 42 -3.73 -3.39 -15.02
N GLU A 43 -5.00 -3.00 -14.93
CA GLU A 43 -5.90 -2.92 -16.10
C GLU A 43 -5.66 -1.64 -16.94
N ARG A 44 -5.40 -0.51 -16.28
CA ARG A 44 -5.51 0.83 -16.90
C ARG A 44 -4.19 1.56 -17.10
N CYS A 45 -3.19 1.38 -16.23
CA CYS A 45 -1.92 2.08 -16.39
C CYS A 45 -1.27 1.76 -17.74
N PHE A 46 -0.86 2.83 -18.43
CA PHE A 46 -0.17 2.77 -19.73
C PHE A 46 -0.98 2.13 -20.86
N ARG A 47 -2.28 1.89 -20.66
CA ARG A 47 -3.15 1.35 -21.72
C ARG A 47 -3.30 2.38 -22.84
N GLY A 48 -2.88 2.01 -24.05
CA GLY A 48 -2.92 2.90 -25.22
C GLY A 48 -1.79 3.92 -25.27
N SER A 49 -0.78 3.80 -24.39
CA SER A 49 0.45 4.58 -24.54
C SER A 49 1.27 4.05 -25.72
N SER A 50 2.01 4.94 -26.41
CA SER A 50 2.93 4.55 -27.48
C SER A 50 4.07 3.66 -26.99
N TYR A 51 4.29 3.64 -25.67
CA TYR A 51 5.30 2.82 -25.01
C TYR A 51 4.65 1.56 -24.41
N PRO A 52 5.19 0.34 -24.63
CA PRO A 52 4.58 -0.91 -24.17
C PRO A 52 4.78 -1.17 -22.67
N ALA A 53 4.67 -0.13 -21.84
CA ALA A 53 4.67 -0.28 -20.39
C ALA A 53 3.40 -1.00 -19.93
N ARG A 54 3.56 -1.94 -19.00
CA ARG A 54 2.45 -2.54 -18.26
C ARG A 54 2.88 -2.73 -16.82
N VAL A 55 1.92 -2.71 -15.91
CA VAL A 55 2.16 -3.10 -14.52
C VAL A 55 2.20 -4.63 -14.47
N SER A 56 3.39 -5.19 -14.25
CA SER A 56 3.58 -6.65 -14.15
C SER A 56 3.12 -7.17 -12.79
N LYS A 57 3.47 -6.44 -11.72
CA LYS A 57 3.24 -6.84 -10.34
C LYS A 57 3.03 -5.61 -9.47
N VAL A 58 2.20 -5.75 -8.45
CA VAL A 58 2.08 -4.77 -7.37
C VAL A 58 2.31 -5.50 -6.05
N VAL A 59 3.16 -4.96 -5.19
CA VAL A 59 3.52 -5.56 -3.90
C VAL A 59 3.28 -4.56 -2.79
N LYS A 60 2.61 -5.00 -1.73
CA LYS A 60 2.54 -4.26 -0.47
C LYS A 60 3.83 -4.49 0.33
N GLY A 61 4.65 -3.45 0.45
CA GLY A 61 5.83 -3.40 1.31
C GLY A 61 5.55 -2.71 2.65
N GLY A 62 6.58 -2.18 3.28
CA GLY A 62 6.47 -1.48 4.56
C GLY A 62 6.02 -2.36 5.74
N SER A 63 5.65 -1.72 6.84
CA SER A 63 5.13 -2.40 8.05
C SER A 63 3.82 -3.13 7.76
N SER A 64 2.96 -2.54 6.93
CA SER A 64 1.69 -3.12 6.50
C SER A 64 1.83 -4.37 5.63
N GLY A 65 2.90 -4.47 4.82
CA GLY A 65 3.27 -5.68 4.08
C GLY A 65 3.81 -6.79 4.96
N LYS A 66 4.57 -6.43 6.00
CA LYS A 66 5.23 -7.37 6.92
C LYS A 66 4.34 -7.85 8.07
N GLY A 67 3.15 -7.26 8.24
CA GLY A 67 2.26 -7.59 9.37
C GLY A 67 2.64 -6.90 10.68
N THR A 68 3.47 -5.85 10.64
CA THR A 68 3.95 -5.10 11.81
C THR A 68 3.39 -3.68 11.87
N ALA A 69 2.22 -3.45 11.26
CA ALA A 69 1.56 -2.15 11.28
C ALA A 69 1.06 -1.81 12.69
N LEU A 70 1.38 -0.60 13.13
CA LEU A 70 0.84 0.09 14.30
C LEU A 70 -0.42 0.89 13.96
N ARG A 71 -1.43 0.85 14.84
CA ARG A 71 -2.68 1.60 14.76
C ARG A 71 -2.43 3.10 14.57
N GLY A 72 -3.05 3.68 13.54
CA GLY A 72 -3.06 5.12 13.27
C GLY A 72 -1.70 5.79 13.01
N ARG A 73 -0.61 5.03 12.85
CA ARG A 73 0.76 5.56 12.67
C ARG A 73 1.59 4.86 11.61
N SER A 74 1.00 3.90 10.89
CA SER A 74 1.74 3.12 9.91
C SER A 74 1.58 3.66 8.52
N ASP A 75 2.72 3.79 7.86
CA ASP A 75 2.80 3.97 6.43
C ASP A 75 2.91 2.59 5.75
N ALA A 76 2.53 2.55 4.49
CA ALA A 76 2.57 1.34 3.69
C ALA A 76 3.23 1.64 2.33
N ASP A 77 4.16 0.78 1.91
CA ASP A 77 4.73 0.93 0.58
C ASP A 77 3.89 0.13 -0.43
N LEU A 78 3.60 0.73 -1.58
CA LEU A 78 3.00 0.05 -2.72
C LEU A 78 4.00 0.06 -3.87
N VAL A 79 4.74 -1.03 -4.04
CA VAL A 79 5.75 -1.16 -5.09
C VAL A 79 5.08 -1.63 -6.38
N VAL A 80 5.13 -0.80 -7.41
CA VAL A 80 4.51 -1.05 -8.72
C VAL A 80 5.61 -1.40 -9.71
N PHE A 81 5.70 -2.68 -10.07
CA PHE A 81 6.68 -3.17 -11.02
C PHE A 81 6.19 -2.97 -12.44
N LEU A 82 7.06 -2.42 -13.28
CA LEU A 82 6.74 -2.09 -14.67
C LEU A 82 7.56 -2.97 -15.62
N SER A 83 6.89 -3.62 -16.57
CA SER A 83 7.48 -4.55 -17.53
C SER A 83 8.57 -4.02 -18.47
N PRO A 84 8.61 -2.74 -18.88
CA PRO A 84 9.58 -2.27 -19.86
C PRO A 84 10.88 -1.77 -19.21
N LEU A 85 10.94 -1.77 -17.87
CA LEU A 85 12.16 -1.47 -17.15
C LEU A 85 13.08 -2.67 -17.27
N THR A 86 14.28 -2.45 -17.80
CA THR A 86 15.30 -3.51 -17.97
C THR A 86 16.52 -3.28 -17.10
N THR A 87 16.71 -2.04 -16.64
CA THR A 87 17.83 -1.64 -15.79
C THR A 87 17.36 -0.71 -14.67
N PHE A 88 18.14 -0.63 -13.59
CA PHE A 88 17.94 0.39 -12.55
C PHE A 88 18.08 1.82 -13.10
N GLN A 89 18.89 2.02 -14.14
CA GLN A 89 19.06 3.33 -14.77
C GLN A 89 17.78 3.78 -15.47
N ASP A 90 17.06 2.88 -16.14
CA ASP A 90 15.77 3.18 -16.76
C ASP A 90 14.75 3.67 -15.73
N GLN A 91 14.72 3.00 -14.56
CA GLN A 91 13.84 3.38 -13.46
C GLN A 91 14.15 4.80 -12.97
N LEU A 92 15.44 5.15 -12.81
CA LEU A 92 15.85 6.48 -12.37
C LEU A 92 15.51 7.56 -13.39
N ASN A 93 15.82 7.32 -14.66
CA ASN A 93 15.66 8.30 -15.73
C ASN A 93 14.17 8.62 -16.02
N ARG A 94 13.29 7.62 -15.88
CA ARG A 94 11.89 7.73 -16.28
C ARG A 94 10.90 7.73 -15.11
N ARG A 95 11.41 7.82 -13.88
CA ARG A 95 10.61 7.83 -12.66
C ARG A 95 9.47 8.85 -12.71
N GLY A 96 9.76 10.07 -13.18
CA GLY A 96 8.77 11.14 -13.28
C GLY A 96 7.59 10.78 -14.18
N GLU A 97 7.87 10.21 -15.36
CA GLU A 97 6.85 9.76 -16.31
C GLU A 97 5.93 8.70 -15.67
N PHE A 98 6.52 7.72 -14.99
CA PHE A 98 5.74 6.65 -14.35
C PHE A 98 4.90 7.17 -13.20
N ILE A 99 5.45 8.04 -12.36
CA ILE A 99 4.70 8.66 -11.26
C ILE A 99 3.52 9.47 -11.80
N GLN A 100 3.71 10.24 -12.86
CA GLN A 100 2.63 11.03 -13.46
C GLN A 100 1.51 10.15 -14.02
N GLU A 101 1.85 9.08 -14.74
CA GLU A 101 0.84 8.15 -15.26
C GLU A 101 0.13 7.40 -14.13
N ILE A 102 0.86 6.89 -13.13
CA ILE A 102 0.26 6.21 -11.98
C ILE A 102 -0.68 7.15 -11.23
N ARG A 103 -0.27 8.41 -11.02
CA ARG A 103 -1.11 9.43 -10.39
C ARG A 103 -2.42 9.63 -11.16
N LYS A 104 -2.34 9.83 -12.47
CA LYS A 104 -3.52 9.99 -13.33
C LYS A 104 -4.48 8.82 -13.18
N GLN A 105 -3.97 7.59 -13.11
CA GLN A 105 -4.80 6.41 -12.94
C GLN A 105 -5.36 6.27 -11.51
N LEU A 106 -4.63 6.68 -10.47
CA LEU A 106 -5.17 6.73 -9.11
C LEU A 106 -6.30 7.76 -8.98
N GLU A 107 -6.14 8.95 -9.58
CA GLU A 107 -7.19 9.97 -9.63
C GLU A 107 -8.41 9.50 -10.46
N ALA A 108 -8.19 8.73 -11.52
CA ALA A 108 -9.29 8.07 -12.26
C ALA A 108 -9.98 7.00 -11.40
N CYS A 109 -9.21 6.14 -10.74
CA CYS A 109 -9.73 5.12 -9.83
C CYS A 109 -10.58 5.73 -8.71
N GLN A 110 -10.10 6.83 -8.11
CA GLN A 110 -10.80 7.58 -7.07
C GLN A 110 -12.15 8.12 -7.56
N ARG A 111 -12.26 8.52 -8.83
CA ARG A 111 -13.52 9.02 -9.43
C ARG A 111 -14.44 7.91 -9.90
N GLU A 112 -13.90 6.79 -10.38
CA GLU A 112 -14.66 5.73 -11.07
C GLU A 112 -15.02 4.54 -10.18
N ARG A 113 -14.43 4.42 -9.00
CA ARG A 113 -14.68 3.30 -8.07
C ARG A 113 -15.20 3.83 -6.75
N ALA A 114 -16.10 3.06 -6.15
CA ALA A 114 -16.60 3.32 -4.80
C ALA A 114 -15.68 2.62 -3.79
N PHE A 115 -15.30 3.37 -2.76
CA PHE A 115 -14.51 2.87 -1.64
C PHE A 115 -15.29 3.04 -0.35
N SER A 116 -15.20 2.06 0.56
CA SER A 116 -15.75 2.18 1.92
C SER A 116 -14.92 3.08 2.83
N VAL A 117 -13.74 3.48 2.38
CA VAL A 117 -12.81 4.40 3.03
C VAL A 117 -12.64 5.64 2.16
N LYS A 118 -12.29 6.76 2.78
CA LYS A 118 -11.90 7.97 2.08
C LYS A 118 -10.56 7.72 1.40
N PHE A 119 -10.53 7.86 0.08
CA PHE A 119 -9.31 7.74 -0.72
C PHE A 119 -8.91 9.12 -1.22
N GLU A 120 -7.69 9.56 -0.90
CA GLU A 120 -7.15 10.88 -1.25
C GLU A 120 -5.74 10.77 -1.84
N VAL A 121 -5.60 11.10 -3.13
CA VAL A 121 -4.29 11.20 -3.79
C VAL A 121 -3.61 12.52 -3.40
N GLN A 122 -2.38 12.48 -2.89
CA GLN A 122 -1.66 13.66 -2.44
C GLN A 122 -1.08 14.47 -3.60
N ALA A 123 -1.00 15.79 -3.46
CA ALA A 123 -0.30 16.65 -4.42
C ALA A 123 1.22 16.33 -4.43
N PRO A 124 1.91 16.48 -5.56
CA PRO A 124 3.35 16.26 -5.60
C PRO A 124 4.02 17.31 -4.73
N ARG A 125 4.90 16.90 -3.82
CA ARG A 125 5.66 17.83 -2.98
C ARG A 125 6.85 18.47 -3.72
N TRP A 126 7.30 17.85 -4.82
CA TRP A 126 8.48 18.24 -5.62
C TRP A 126 8.28 17.91 -7.09
N ASP A 127 9.07 18.52 -7.98
CA ASP A 127 8.98 18.34 -9.45
C ASP A 127 9.38 16.93 -9.94
N ASN A 128 10.23 16.22 -9.19
CA ASN A 128 10.62 14.82 -9.48
C ASN A 128 10.60 13.97 -8.20
N PRO A 129 9.41 13.67 -7.65
CA PRO A 129 9.30 12.97 -6.39
C PRO A 129 9.78 11.53 -6.54
N ARG A 130 10.27 10.93 -5.45
CA ARG A 130 10.68 9.51 -5.43
C ARG A 130 9.51 8.55 -5.32
N ALA A 131 8.44 9.02 -4.68
CA ALA A 131 7.22 8.29 -4.41
C ALA A 131 6.02 9.19 -4.68
N LEU A 132 4.88 8.58 -5.01
CA LEU A 132 3.58 9.23 -5.00
C LEU A 132 2.82 8.76 -3.77
N SER A 133 2.36 9.69 -2.96
CA SER A 133 1.64 9.33 -1.73
C SER A 133 0.12 9.43 -1.93
N PHE A 134 -0.63 8.54 -1.31
CA PHE A 134 -2.08 8.67 -1.14
C PHE A 134 -2.50 8.20 0.24
N VAL A 135 -3.65 8.65 0.72
CA VAL A 135 -4.17 8.28 2.04
C VAL A 135 -5.49 7.53 1.89
N LEU A 136 -5.60 6.43 2.64
CA LEU A 136 -6.87 5.75 2.88
C LEU A 136 -7.26 5.94 4.34
N SER A 137 -8.43 6.52 4.61
CA SER A 137 -8.88 6.78 5.98
C SER A 137 -10.35 6.46 6.21
N SER A 138 -10.68 6.09 7.45
CA SER A 138 -12.06 5.86 7.91
C SER A 138 -12.44 6.93 8.91
N PHE A 139 -13.43 7.77 8.57
CA PHE A 139 -13.95 8.77 9.50
C PHE A 139 -14.62 8.14 10.74
N GLN A 140 -15.25 6.98 10.56
CA GLN A 140 -15.94 6.27 11.65
C GLN A 140 -14.95 5.75 12.69
N LEU A 141 -13.81 5.22 12.24
CA LEU A 141 -12.78 4.63 13.09
C LEU A 141 -11.68 5.64 13.49
N ARG A 142 -11.65 6.82 12.85
CA ARG A 142 -10.61 7.85 13.00
C ARG A 142 -9.20 7.30 12.76
N GLU A 143 -9.09 6.34 11.86
CA GLU A 143 -7.84 5.72 11.45
C GLU A 143 -7.52 6.05 9.99
N GLY A 144 -6.24 6.09 9.67
CA GLY A 144 -5.72 6.39 8.34
C GLY A 144 -4.39 5.67 8.10
N VAL A 145 -4.11 5.36 6.84
CA VAL A 145 -2.85 4.80 6.36
C VAL A 145 -2.40 5.63 5.17
N GLU A 146 -1.17 6.14 5.24
CA GLU A 146 -0.48 6.75 4.11
C GLU A 146 0.22 5.66 3.30
N PHE A 147 0.03 5.69 1.99
CA PHE A 147 0.63 4.76 1.05
C PHE A 147 1.62 5.48 0.16
N ASP A 148 2.88 5.05 0.17
CA ASP A 148 3.90 5.51 -0.76
C ASP A 148 3.99 4.57 -1.96
N VAL A 149 3.66 5.08 -3.14
CA VAL A 149 3.69 4.34 -4.40
C VAL A 149 5.04 4.51 -5.07
N LEU A 150 5.70 3.38 -5.30
CA LEU A 150 7.08 3.31 -5.78
C LEU A 150 7.15 2.54 -7.10
N PRO A 151 7.33 3.20 -8.26
CA PRO A 151 7.59 2.50 -9.50
C PRO A 151 8.98 1.85 -9.46
N ALA A 152 9.05 0.57 -9.81
CA ALA A 152 10.27 -0.23 -9.69
C ALA A 152 10.55 -1.13 -10.90
N PHE A 153 11.84 -1.34 -11.19
CA PHE A 153 12.32 -2.40 -12.06
C PHE A 153 12.22 -3.76 -11.35
N ASP A 154 11.66 -4.77 -12.03
CA ASP A 154 11.56 -6.13 -11.49
C ASP A 154 12.85 -6.93 -11.72
N ALA A 155 13.87 -6.63 -10.91
CA ALA A 155 15.15 -7.32 -10.98
C ALA A 155 15.09 -8.79 -10.52
N LEU A 156 14.04 -9.18 -9.79
CA LEU A 156 13.90 -10.51 -9.18
C LEU A 156 13.04 -11.47 -10.01
N GLY A 157 12.16 -10.93 -10.87
CA GLY A 157 11.33 -11.70 -11.79
C GLY A 157 10.37 -12.68 -11.08
N GLU A 158 10.01 -13.76 -11.79
CA GLU A 158 8.99 -14.74 -11.36
C GLU A 158 9.30 -15.46 -10.05
N SER A 159 10.56 -15.50 -9.61
CA SER A 159 10.99 -16.02 -8.30
C SER A 159 10.27 -15.37 -7.11
N SER A 160 9.64 -14.22 -7.35
CA SER A 160 8.97 -13.42 -6.31
C SER A 160 7.48 -13.73 -6.12
N GLN A 161 6.84 -14.53 -6.98
CA GLN A 161 5.39 -14.81 -6.87
C GLN A 161 5.05 -15.70 -5.66
N LEU A 162 5.98 -16.56 -5.24
CA LEU A 162 5.81 -17.49 -4.12
C LEU A 162 5.97 -16.83 -2.72
N LEU A 163 6.48 -15.60 -2.64
CA LEU A 163 6.82 -14.95 -1.35
C LEU A 163 5.77 -13.94 -0.86
N PHE A 164 4.77 -13.59 -1.67
CA PHE A 164 3.84 -12.50 -1.37
C PHE A 164 2.36 -12.85 -1.59
N LEU A 165 1.99 -14.13 -1.65
CA LEU A 165 0.59 -14.50 -1.53
C LEU A 165 0.07 -14.01 -0.18
N PRO A 166 -1.11 -13.35 -0.12
CA PRO A 166 -1.76 -13.16 1.17
C PRO A 166 -1.96 -14.55 1.77
N LEU A 167 -1.46 -14.76 2.99
CA LEU A 167 -1.83 -15.95 3.76
C LEU A 167 -3.36 -16.04 3.73
N PRO A 168 -3.94 -17.19 3.34
CA PRO A 168 -5.38 -17.35 3.34
C PRO A 168 -5.91 -17.02 4.74
N ILE A 169 -7.03 -16.28 4.76
CA ILE A 169 -7.71 -15.77 5.96
C ILE A 169 -8.08 -16.90 6.96
N SER A 170 -7.96 -18.18 6.56
CA SER A 170 -8.30 -19.34 7.38
C SER A 170 -7.36 -19.66 8.54
N GLU A 171 -6.22 -18.99 8.70
CA GLU A 171 -5.26 -19.30 9.79
C GLU A 171 -5.14 -18.25 10.90
N GLN A 172 -5.95 -17.19 10.90
CA GLN A 172 -6.14 -16.38 12.12
C GLN A 172 -7.22 -17.02 12.99
N LYS A 173 -6.89 -18.20 13.56
CA LYS A 173 -7.63 -18.73 14.71
C LYS A 173 -7.50 -17.72 15.85
N SER A 174 -8.65 -17.27 16.34
CA SER A 174 -8.79 -16.61 17.63
C SER A 174 -8.03 -17.39 18.72
N PRO A 175 -7.17 -16.75 19.53
CA PRO A 175 -6.76 -17.36 20.78
C PRO A 175 -8.03 -17.52 21.61
N THR A 176 -8.35 -18.77 21.91
CA THR A 176 -9.46 -19.14 22.78
C THR A 176 -9.00 -18.98 24.22
N ALA A 177 -9.86 -18.33 25.01
CA ALA A 177 -9.83 -18.10 26.47
C ALA A 177 -8.88 -17.02 27.00
#